data_AF-A0A212CZJ4-F1
#
_entry.id   AF-A0A212CZJ4-F1
#
_cell.length_a   1.000
_cell.length_b   1.000
_cell.length_c   1.000
_cell.angle_alpha   90.00
_cell.angle_beta   90.00
_cell.angle_gamma   90.00
#
_symmetry.space_group_name_H-M   'P 1'
#
loop_
_entity.id
_entity.type
_entity.pdbx_description
1 polymer ?
#
loop_
_entity_poly.entity_id
_entity_poly.type
_entity_poly.pdbx_seq_one_letter_code
_entity_poly.pdbx_strand_id
1 'polypeptide(L)'
;MKFSPKDKEDLTGMKSASTSLPVKKEFVTSLTFPGSRPMSPEEQIDVMLQQEMEIESKETKPSESDLERYYYYLTSGIRKDMIAPEEDKVMVRISKLISNTLLTSPFLEPLMAALVEEKENDYYSSLMKSIVDYILMDPMERKRLFIQSIPRAFPQRVIRAPVPWHSVYRNAKKWNEEHLHTVNPMMLSLKQLWFSEFKDLRFVRTAELLAGKLPLQPHEYQDVIQKHCMETRQILLNKWIPTCAQLFVSRKEQWIHFAPKSDYDSSRNIEEYFASVASFMSLQLRELVINSLKDLVSFFMIHKDGNDFEEPYQEMEFFIPQLIIIKLEVNEPIIVFNPSFDDCWELIQNSFLEIIKNSKGIPKVESILFPELKGYNLILGTVNADEKLVSDFVDQTFEVFQKNQVGPY
;
A
#
# COMPACT_ATOMS: atom_id res chain seq x y z
N MET A 1 48.10 19.15 31.12
CA MET A 1 48.57 20.44 31.66
C MET A 1 47.35 21.26 32.03
N LYS A 2 47.21 21.58 33.31
CA LYS A 2 46.24 22.54 33.85
C LYS A 2 46.59 23.95 33.38
N PHE A 3 45.59 24.82 33.23
CA PHE A 3 45.51 26.19 33.79
C PHE A 3 44.56 27.06 32.94
N SER A 4 43.41 27.39 33.52
CA SER A 4 42.87 28.77 33.53
C SER A 4 43.32 29.37 34.88
N PRO A 5 43.41 30.71 35.12
CA PRO A 5 42.25 31.62 35.03
C PRO A 5 42.53 33.16 34.87
N LYS A 6 41.42 33.95 34.83
CA LYS A 6 41.25 35.36 35.34
C LYS A 6 41.89 36.54 34.57
N ASP A 7 41.36 37.77 34.45
CA ASP A 7 40.31 38.60 35.10
C ASP A 7 39.73 39.59 34.04
N LYS A 8 38.41 39.89 33.96
CA LYS A 8 37.64 41.00 34.56
C LYS A 8 38.27 42.41 34.53
N GLU A 9 37.67 43.32 33.76
CA GLU A 9 37.47 44.74 34.12
C GLU A 9 36.25 45.33 33.40
N ASP A 10 35.34 45.92 34.19
CA ASP A 10 34.10 46.62 33.82
C ASP A 10 34.38 48.09 33.47
N LEU A 11 33.74 48.64 32.42
CA LEU A 11 33.45 50.08 32.32
C LEU A 11 32.10 50.34 31.63
N THR A 12 31.09 50.56 32.48
CA THR A 12 29.98 51.52 32.38
C THR A 12 29.69 52.25 31.06
N GLY A 13 28.46 52.07 30.57
CA GLY A 13 27.48 53.17 30.51
C GLY A 13 27.23 53.84 29.15
N MET A 14 26.07 53.56 28.54
CA MET A 14 25.08 54.58 28.14
C MET A 14 23.78 53.91 27.66
N LYS A 15 22.72 54.07 28.47
CA LYS A 15 21.35 53.66 28.15
C LYS A 15 20.68 54.81 27.39
N SER A 16 20.17 54.54 26.19
CA SER A 16 19.20 55.42 25.51
C SER A 16 17.80 55.11 26.03
N ALA A 17 17.12 56.15 26.50
CA ALA A 17 15.78 56.11 27.06
C ALA A 17 14.74 55.84 25.96
N SER A 18 13.87 54.87 26.20
CA SER A 18 12.54 54.82 25.58
C SER A 18 11.51 54.76 26.71
N THR A 19 10.68 55.79 26.73
CA THR A 19 9.68 56.10 27.75
C THR A 19 8.52 55.11 27.64
N SER A 20 8.41 54.15 28.56
CA SER A 20 7.22 53.31 28.71
C SER A 20 6.29 53.90 29.78
N LEU A 21 5.05 54.19 29.38
CA LEU A 21 3.97 54.55 30.30
C LEU A 21 3.68 53.39 31.27
N PRO A 22 3.25 53.66 32.52
CA PRO A 22 3.03 52.60 33.50
C PRO A 22 1.75 51.85 33.16
N VAL A 23 1.89 50.66 32.58
CA VAL A 23 0.80 49.69 32.45
C VAL A 23 0.42 49.25 33.86
N LYS A 24 -0.79 49.59 34.29
CA LYS A 24 -1.41 49.04 35.49
C LYS A 24 -1.32 47.51 35.41
N LYS A 25 -0.65 46.93 36.39
CA LYS A 25 -0.53 45.49 36.58
C LYS A 25 -1.90 44.97 37.04
N GLU A 26 -2.82 44.79 36.11
CA GLU A 26 -3.97 43.93 36.36
C GLU A 26 -3.43 42.51 36.50
N PHE A 27 -3.69 41.92 37.67
CA PHE A 27 -3.51 40.49 37.89
C PHE A 27 -4.34 39.76 36.85
N VAL A 28 -3.70 39.34 35.75
CA VAL A 28 -4.25 38.28 34.90
C VAL A 28 -4.11 37.01 35.72
N THR A 29 -5.10 36.75 36.57
CA THR A 29 -5.47 35.38 36.92
C THR A 29 -5.50 34.64 35.60
N SER A 30 -4.62 33.65 35.44
CA SER A 30 -4.68 32.71 34.33
C SER A 30 -6.04 32.03 34.42
N LEU A 31 -7.03 32.58 33.73
CA LEU A 31 -8.27 31.91 33.43
C LEU A 31 -7.86 30.73 32.56
N THR A 32 -7.59 29.59 33.19
CA THR A 32 -7.63 28.31 32.51
C THR A 32 -9.04 28.17 31.99
N PHE A 33 -9.25 28.56 30.73
CA PHE A 33 -10.46 28.22 30.01
C PHE A 33 -10.65 26.71 30.17
N PRO A 34 -11.84 26.23 30.56
CA PRO A 34 -12.09 24.81 30.65
C PRO A 34 -11.73 24.21 29.29
N GLY A 35 -10.80 23.25 29.28
CA GLY A 35 -10.40 22.58 28.05
C GLY A 35 -11.66 22.10 27.33
N SER A 36 -11.88 22.55 26.10
CA SER A 36 -13.01 22.14 25.30
C SER A 36 -13.07 20.61 25.30
N ARG A 37 -14.26 20.05 25.56
CA ARG A 37 -14.46 18.59 25.51
C ARG A 37 -13.90 18.04 24.20
N PRO A 38 -13.29 16.85 24.18
CA PRO A 38 -12.92 16.20 22.94
C PRO A 38 -14.15 16.10 22.03
N MET A 39 -14.01 16.53 20.79
CA MET A 39 -15.06 16.45 19.77
C MET A 39 -14.57 15.60 18.61
N SER A 40 -15.43 14.73 18.08
CA SER A 40 -15.10 13.96 16.88
C SER A 40 -14.88 14.90 15.68
N PRO A 41 -14.13 14.48 14.65
CA PRO A 41 -14.00 15.27 13.43
C PRO A 41 -15.36 15.67 12.84
N GLU A 42 -16.34 14.76 12.88
CA GLU A 42 -17.70 14.98 12.40
C GLU A 42 -18.41 16.06 13.22
N GLU A 43 -18.37 15.97 14.55
CA GLU A 43 -18.96 17.00 15.43
C GLU A 43 -18.31 18.37 15.21
N GLN A 44 -17.00 18.41 14.99
CA GLN A 44 -16.30 19.67 14.69
C GLN A 44 -16.72 20.25 13.35
N ILE A 45 -16.93 19.40 12.34
CA ILE A 45 -17.45 19.81 11.02
C ILE A 45 -18.86 20.36 11.16
N ASP A 46 -19.74 19.71 11.92
CA ASP A 46 -21.10 20.17 12.13
C ASP A 46 -21.13 21.55 12.80
N VAL A 47 -20.26 21.77 13.79
CA VAL A 47 -20.11 23.11 14.42
C VAL A 47 -19.60 24.15 13.42
N MET A 48 -18.62 23.80 12.58
CA MET A 48 -18.11 24.71 11.54
C MET A 48 -19.19 25.04 10.50
N LEU A 49 -19.95 24.04 10.06
CA LEU A 49 -21.07 24.22 9.12
C LEU A 49 -22.16 25.10 9.73
N GLN A 50 -22.50 24.90 11.00
CA GLN A 50 -23.47 25.73 11.70
C GLN A 50 -23.01 27.20 11.76
N GLN A 51 -21.73 27.45 12.06
CA GLN A 51 -21.16 28.79 12.03
C GLN A 51 -21.19 29.41 10.63
N GLU A 52 -20.86 28.61 9.60
CA GLU A 52 -20.95 29.04 8.20
C GLU A 52 -22.38 29.45 7.83
N MET A 53 -23.38 28.63 8.19
CA MET A 53 -24.80 28.93 7.96
C MET A 53 -25.26 30.20 8.68
N GLU A 54 -24.81 30.42 9.92
CA GLU A 54 -25.10 31.65 10.67
C GLU A 54 -24.50 32.89 10.00
N ILE A 55 -23.29 32.80 9.47
CA ILE A 55 -22.65 33.90 8.71
C ILE A 55 -23.38 34.11 7.37
N GLU A 56 -23.74 33.03 6.66
CA GLU A 56 -24.58 33.09 5.46
C GLU A 56 -25.92 33.77 5.67
N SER A 57 -26.55 33.57 6.84
CA SER A 57 -27.82 34.21 7.15
C SER A 57 -27.71 35.73 7.38
N LYS A 58 -26.54 36.24 7.76
CA LYS A 58 -26.33 37.65 8.14
C LYS A 58 -25.80 38.52 7.00
N GLU A 59 -25.07 37.92 6.07
CA GLU A 59 -24.37 38.64 5.00
C GLU A 59 -24.98 38.33 3.62
N THR A 60 -25.21 39.35 2.81
CA THR A 60 -25.73 39.21 1.44
C THR A 60 -24.69 38.65 0.48
N LYS A 61 -25.09 37.75 -0.42
CA LYS A 61 -24.22 37.24 -1.50
C LYS A 61 -23.92 38.34 -2.53
N PRO A 62 -22.70 38.40 -3.10
CA PRO A 62 -22.38 39.36 -4.16
C PRO A 62 -23.20 39.07 -5.43
N SER A 63 -23.67 40.13 -6.09
CA SER A 63 -24.27 40.03 -7.42
C SER A 63 -23.19 39.82 -8.49
N GLU A 64 -23.57 39.40 -9.70
CA GLU A 64 -22.64 39.29 -10.82
C GLU A 64 -21.91 40.62 -11.09
N SER A 65 -22.62 41.75 -10.97
CA SER A 65 -22.02 43.08 -11.15
C SER A 65 -21.03 43.46 -10.03
N ASP A 66 -21.24 42.99 -8.80
CA ASP A 66 -20.30 43.18 -7.70
C ASP A 66 -19.02 42.38 -7.95
N LEU A 67 -19.16 41.14 -8.44
CA LEU A 67 -18.04 40.26 -8.79
C LEU A 67 -17.19 40.86 -9.91
N GLU A 68 -17.82 41.29 -11.01
CA GLU A 68 -17.12 41.92 -12.14
C GLU A 68 -16.31 43.14 -11.70
N ARG A 69 -16.91 44.03 -10.90
CA ARG A 69 -16.23 45.23 -10.39
C ARG A 69 -15.11 44.88 -9.42
N TYR A 70 -15.35 43.93 -8.52
CA TYR A 70 -14.34 43.45 -7.60
C TYR A 70 -13.13 42.88 -8.36
N TYR A 71 -13.35 41.99 -9.32
CA TYR A 71 -12.28 41.42 -10.15
C TYR A 71 -11.58 42.46 -11.03
N TYR A 72 -12.30 43.47 -11.52
CA TYR A 72 -11.69 44.60 -12.23
C TYR A 72 -10.66 45.34 -11.35
N TYR A 73 -11.00 45.63 -10.09
CA TYR A 73 -10.06 46.30 -9.18
C TYR A 73 -8.87 45.42 -8.80
N LEU A 74 -9.07 44.10 -8.69
CA LEU A 74 -7.99 43.15 -8.43
C LEU A 74 -7.01 43.03 -9.60
N THR A 75 -7.51 42.99 -10.84
CA THR A 75 -6.69 42.71 -12.03
C THR A 75 -6.14 43.96 -12.71
N SER A 76 -6.93 45.03 -12.74
CA SER A 76 -6.65 46.24 -13.52
C SER A 76 -6.59 47.52 -12.67
N GLY A 77 -7.10 47.48 -11.44
CA GLY A 77 -7.20 48.66 -10.56
C GLY A 77 -5.89 49.04 -9.87
N ILE A 78 -5.04 48.07 -9.57
CA ILE A 78 -3.74 48.27 -8.91
C ILE A 78 -2.65 47.81 -9.86
N ARG A 79 -1.75 48.73 -10.23
CA ARG A 79 -0.60 48.37 -11.05
C ARG A 79 0.48 47.69 -10.21
N LYS A 80 1.19 46.71 -10.79
CA LYS A 80 2.26 45.95 -10.12
C LYS A 80 3.37 46.85 -9.55
N ASP A 81 3.66 47.99 -10.18
CA ASP A 81 4.68 48.96 -9.75
C ASP A 81 4.29 49.74 -8.48
N MET A 82 3.01 49.74 -8.09
CA MET A 82 2.53 50.38 -6.86
C MET A 82 2.67 49.47 -5.64
N ILE A 83 3.03 48.21 -5.83
CA ILE A 83 3.15 47.20 -4.80
C ILE A 83 4.62 47.04 -4.44
N ALA A 84 4.91 46.91 -3.14
CA ALA A 84 6.26 46.63 -2.68
C ALA A 84 6.74 45.32 -3.32
N PRO A 85 7.93 45.30 -3.97
CA PRO A 85 8.47 44.07 -4.53
C PRO A 85 8.81 43.10 -3.39
N GLU A 86 8.74 41.81 -3.70
CA GLU A 86 9.14 40.77 -2.76
C GLU A 86 10.63 40.86 -2.42
N GLU A 87 10.99 40.59 -1.16
CA GLU A 87 12.40 40.53 -0.76
C GLU A 87 13.10 39.31 -1.39
N ASP A 88 14.23 39.53 -2.07
CA ASP A 88 15.06 38.48 -2.70
C ASP A 88 15.44 37.32 -1.74
N LYS A 89 15.49 37.62 -0.43
CA LYS A 89 15.83 36.64 0.61
C LYS A 89 14.72 35.60 0.84
N VAL A 90 13.49 35.83 0.39
CA VAL A 90 12.37 34.87 0.56
C VAL A 90 12.64 33.61 -0.23
N MET A 91 12.99 33.74 -1.51
CA MET A 91 13.31 32.59 -2.37
C MET A 91 14.50 31.80 -1.85
N VAL A 92 15.56 32.48 -1.39
CA VAL A 92 16.72 31.83 -0.78
C VAL A 92 16.34 31.02 0.46
N ARG A 93 15.37 31.48 1.25
CA ARG A 93 14.87 30.74 2.42
C ARG A 93 14.04 29.53 2.00
N ILE A 94 13.19 29.65 0.98
CA ILE A 94 12.38 28.55 0.45
C ILE A 94 13.29 27.45 -0.11
N SER A 95 14.29 27.80 -0.93
CA SER A 95 15.20 26.82 -1.51
C SER A 95 15.98 26.01 -0.46
N LYS A 96 16.25 26.57 0.72
CA LYS A 96 16.91 25.85 1.83
C LYS A 96 16.04 24.74 2.44
N LEU A 97 14.73 24.77 2.23
CA LEU A 97 13.79 23.75 2.71
C LEU A 97 13.64 22.59 1.70
N ILE A 98 14.20 22.74 0.50
CA ILE A 98 14.12 21.76 -0.58
C ILE A 98 15.44 20.99 -0.66
N SER A 99 15.38 19.68 -0.89
CA SER A 99 16.60 18.86 -1.06
C SER A 99 17.40 19.30 -2.29
N ASN A 100 18.72 19.40 -2.13
CA ASN A 100 19.64 19.75 -3.23
C ASN A 100 19.54 18.80 -4.43
N THR A 101 19.15 17.53 -4.22
CA THR A 101 18.97 16.55 -5.31
C THR A 101 17.84 16.96 -6.25
N LEU A 102 16.78 17.59 -5.71
CA LEU A 102 15.63 18.05 -6.50
C LEU A 102 15.93 19.39 -7.19
N LEU A 103 16.65 20.27 -6.51
CA LEU A 103 17.03 21.59 -7.06
C LEU A 103 17.99 21.50 -8.25
N THR A 104 18.89 20.51 -8.25
CA THR A 104 19.93 20.37 -9.28
C THR A 104 19.51 19.41 -10.41
N SER A 105 18.31 18.84 -10.37
CA SER A 105 17.84 17.91 -11.40
C SER A 105 17.48 18.65 -12.69
N PRO A 106 18.14 18.38 -13.83
CA PRO A 106 17.87 19.10 -15.09
C PRO A 106 16.43 18.90 -15.58
N PHE A 107 15.83 17.73 -15.29
CA PHE A 107 14.46 17.41 -15.69
C PHE A 107 13.40 18.22 -14.92
N LEU A 108 13.75 18.77 -13.76
CA LEU A 108 12.85 19.54 -12.90
C LEU A 108 13.03 21.05 -13.05
N GLU A 109 14.00 21.49 -13.84
CA GLU A 109 14.28 22.92 -14.07
C GLU A 109 13.06 23.67 -14.65
N PRO A 110 12.31 23.15 -15.65
CA PRO A 110 11.12 23.83 -16.15
C PRO A 110 10.01 23.95 -15.10
N LEU A 111 9.83 22.90 -14.28
CA LEU A 111 8.86 22.90 -13.19
C LEU A 111 9.26 23.92 -12.12
N MET A 112 10.55 24.00 -11.79
CA MET A 112 11.06 24.99 -10.83
C MET A 112 10.80 26.42 -11.32
N ALA A 113 11.08 26.71 -12.59
CA ALA A 113 10.81 28.03 -13.16
C ALA A 113 9.32 28.40 -13.07
N ALA A 114 8.43 27.46 -13.44
CA ALA A 114 6.99 27.66 -13.34
C ALA A 114 6.51 27.90 -11.90
N LEU A 115 7.05 27.16 -10.92
CA LEU A 115 6.69 27.33 -9.50
C LEU A 115 7.18 28.66 -8.93
N VAL A 116 8.35 29.13 -9.36
CA VAL A 116 8.86 30.45 -8.95
C VAL A 116 7.97 31.56 -9.51
N GLU A 117 7.58 31.45 -10.78
CA GLU A 117 6.66 32.40 -11.43
C GLU A 117 5.27 32.37 -10.76
N GLU A 118 4.70 31.19 -10.51
CA GLU A 118 3.43 31.02 -9.80
C GLU A 118 3.48 31.69 -8.42
N LYS A 119 4.53 31.43 -7.64
CA LYS A 119 4.74 32.04 -6.33
C LYS A 119 4.91 33.56 -6.39
N GLU A 120 5.54 34.08 -7.43
CA GLU A 120 5.63 35.53 -7.65
C GLU A 120 4.23 36.11 -7.93
N ASN A 121 3.50 35.49 -8.86
CA ASN A 121 2.14 35.91 -9.22
C ASN A 121 1.19 35.86 -8.02
N ASP A 122 1.30 34.85 -7.16
CA ASP A 122 0.52 34.71 -5.93
C ASP A 122 0.83 35.81 -4.91
N TYR A 123 2.10 36.22 -4.79
CA TYR A 123 2.49 37.32 -3.90
C TYR A 123 1.78 38.62 -4.29
N TYR A 124 1.87 39.00 -5.56
CA TYR A 124 1.23 40.23 -6.04
C TYR A 124 -0.28 40.13 -6.01
N SER A 125 -0.86 39.01 -6.44
CA SER A 125 -2.32 38.80 -6.45
C SER A 125 -2.89 38.84 -5.03
N SER A 126 -2.22 38.21 -4.06
CA SER A 126 -2.64 38.22 -2.64
C SER A 126 -2.56 39.60 -2.02
N LEU A 127 -1.53 40.39 -2.36
CA LEU A 127 -1.35 41.74 -1.83
C LEU A 127 -2.33 42.74 -2.46
N MET A 128 -2.57 42.64 -3.78
CA MET A 128 -3.65 43.38 -4.46
C MET A 128 -5.00 43.10 -3.81
N LYS A 129 -5.31 41.80 -3.59
CA LYS A 129 -6.52 41.38 -2.90
C LYS A 129 -6.64 41.96 -1.51
N SER A 130 -5.57 41.91 -0.72
CA SER A 130 -5.57 42.45 0.64
C SER A 130 -5.80 43.97 0.67
N ILE A 131 -5.25 44.72 -0.29
CA ILE A 131 -5.47 46.16 -0.42
C ILE A 131 -6.93 46.46 -0.78
N VAL A 132 -7.47 45.79 -1.81
CA VAL A 132 -8.86 45.97 -2.24
C VAL A 132 -9.83 45.59 -1.11
N ASP A 133 -9.62 44.44 -0.45
CA ASP A 133 -10.43 44.00 0.68
C ASP A 133 -10.40 45.00 1.83
N TYR A 134 -9.23 45.59 2.13
CA TYR A 134 -9.06 46.61 3.15
C TYR A 134 -9.82 47.90 2.83
N ILE A 135 -9.71 48.41 1.59
CA ILE A 135 -10.46 49.61 1.15
C ILE A 135 -11.96 49.34 1.23
N LEU A 136 -12.39 48.16 0.80
CA LEU A 136 -13.77 47.72 0.86
C LEU A 136 -14.22 47.39 2.29
N MET A 137 -13.43 47.57 3.34
CA MET A 137 -13.97 47.56 4.71
C MET A 137 -14.77 48.85 5.00
N ASP A 138 -14.50 49.96 4.31
CA ASP A 138 -15.23 51.22 4.48
C ASP A 138 -16.58 51.20 3.70
N PRO A 139 -17.73 51.35 4.38
CA PRO A 139 -19.04 51.42 3.73
C PRO A 139 -19.20 52.58 2.73
N MET A 140 -18.45 53.67 2.89
CA MET A 140 -18.49 54.81 1.96
C MET A 140 -17.82 54.46 0.63
N GLU A 141 -16.68 53.77 0.69
CA GLU A 141 -15.96 53.29 -0.49
C GLU A 141 -16.75 52.21 -1.23
N ARG A 142 -17.43 51.30 -0.51
CA ARG A 142 -18.36 50.34 -1.11
C ARG A 142 -19.45 51.02 -1.94
N LYS A 143 -20.08 52.06 -1.40
CA LYS A 143 -21.11 52.84 -2.11
C LYS A 143 -20.53 53.59 -3.32
N ARG A 144 -19.34 54.18 -3.18
CA ARG A 144 -18.65 54.92 -4.25
C ARG A 144 -18.27 54.01 -5.42
N LEU A 145 -17.78 52.81 -5.11
CA LEU A 145 -17.36 51.81 -6.09
C LEU A 145 -18.51 50.95 -6.61
N PHE A 146 -19.73 51.15 -6.09
CA PHE A 146 -20.91 50.37 -6.40
C PHE A 146 -20.68 48.85 -6.23
N ILE A 147 -20.01 48.48 -5.13
CA ILE A 147 -19.80 47.10 -4.69
C ILE A 147 -20.57 46.93 -3.38
N GLN A 148 -21.72 46.25 -3.43
CA GLN A 148 -22.58 46.06 -2.27
C GLN A 148 -22.07 44.95 -1.35
N SER A 149 -21.57 43.86 -1.94
CA SER A 149 -20.99 42.72 -1.21
C SER A 149 -19.76 42.19 -1.94
N ILE A 150 -18.84 41.58 -1.19
CA ILE A 150 -17.58 41.03 -1.70
C ILE A 150 -17.61 39.50 -1.68
N PRO A 151 -16.83 38.81 -2.55
CA PRO A 151 -16.68 37.37 -2.47
C PRO A 151 -16.13 36.95 -1.11
N ARG A 152 -16.73 35.92 -0.51
CA ARG A 152 -16.20 35.33 0.72
C ARG A 152 -15.01 34.43 0.42
N ALA A 153 -14.05 34.41 1.33
CA ALA A 153 -13.02 33.38 1.31
C ALA A 153 -13.67 32.00 1.49
N PHE A 154 -13.16 31.01 0.78
CA PHE A 154 -13.60 29.63 0.97
C PHE A 154 -13.34 29.22 2.43
N PRO A 155 -14.33 28.67 3.15
CA PRO A 155 -14.18 28.35 4.56
C PRO A 155 -13.11 27.27 4.75
N GLN A 156 -12.09 27.59 5.55
CA GLN A 156 -11.04 26.63 5.90
C GLN A 156 -11.50 25.83 7.11
N ARG A 157 -11.90 24.58 6.87
CA ARG A 157 -12.29 23.65 7.94
C ARG A 157 -11.05 22.95 8.47
N VAL A 158 -10.71 23.21 9.73
CA VAL A 158 -9.53 22.63 10.39
C VAL A 158 -9.98 21.86 11.62
N ILE A 159 -9.83 20.54 11.58
CA ILE A 159 -10.02 19.69 12.75
C ILE A 159 -8.92 19.98 13.78
N ARG A 160 -9.32 20.27 15.01
CA ARG A 160 -8.43 20.55 16.13
C ARG A 160 -8.47 19.41 17.14
N ALA A 161 -7.32 19.18 17.77
CA ALA A 161 -7.23 18.29 18.93
C ALA A 161 -7.85 18.96 20.18
N PRO A 162 -8.35 18.19 21.16
CA PRO A 162 -8.29 16.73 21.25
C PRO A 162 -9.42 16.03 20.50
N VAL A 163 -9.09 15.02 19.68
CA VAL A 163 -10.07 14.06 19.15
C VAL A 163 -10.17 12.86 20.09
N PRO A 164 -11.36 12.27 20.29
CA PRO A 164 -11.57 11.21 21.29
C PRO A 164 -10.66 9.98 21.13
N TRP A 165 -10.30 9.65 19.90
CA TRP A 165 -9.51 8.47 19.54
C TRP A 165 -8.00 8.73 19.45
N HIS A 166 -7.53 9.96 19.72
CA HIS A 166 -6.13 10.34 19.48
C HIS A 166 -5.12 9.44 20.21
N SER A 167 -5.36 9.18 21.49
CA SER A 167 -4.48 8.35 22.32
C SER A 167 -4.48 6.90 21.87
N VAL A 168 -5.67 6.35 21.57
CA VAL A 168 -5.85 4.98 21.06
C VAL A 168 -5.12 4.82 19.73
N TYR A 169 -5.33 5.74 18.79
CA TYR A 169 -4.63 5.75 17.51
C TYR A 169 -3.11 5.83 17.69
N ARG A 170 -2.62 6.75 18.52
CA ARG A 170 -1.17 6.90 18.76
C ARG A 170 -0.56 5.62 19.33
N ASN A 171 -1.24 4.99 20.28
CA ASN A 171 -0.78 3.75 20.89
C ASN A 171 -0.79 2.60 19.88
N ALA A 172 -1.86 2.43 19.11
CA ALA A 172 -1.96 1.40 18.08
C ALA A 172 -0.94 1.62 16.96
N LYS A 173 -0.74 2.88 16.52
CA LYS A 173 0.27 3.24 15.53
C LYS A 173 1.67 2.87 16.02
N LYS A 174 2.03 3.32 17.22
CA LYS A 174 3.35 3.01 17.82
C LYS A 174 3.56 1.50 17.94
N TRP A 175 2.54 0.78 18.41
CA TRP A 175 2.60 -0.67 18.52
C TRP A 175 2.83 -1.33 17.15
N ASN A 176 2.09 -0.93 16.12
CA ASN A 176 2.28 -1.47 14.76
C ASN A 176 3.67 -1.13 14.18
N GLU A 177 4.17 0.09 14.41
CA GLU A 177 5.52 0.51 13.97
C GLU A 177 6.63 -0.33 14.62
N GLU A 178 6.45 -0.71 15.88
CA GLU A 178 7.44 -1.48 16.66
C GLU A 178 7.41 -2.99 16.37
N HIS A 179 6.23 -3.59 16.10
CA HIS A 179 6.06 -5.05 16.08
C HIS A 179 5.78 -5.66 14.70
N LEU A 180 5.24 -4.89 13.74
CA LEU A 180 4.84 -5.45 12.43
C LEU A 180 6.02 -5.57 11.44
N HIS A 181 7.06 -4.75 11.63
CA HIS A 181 8.29 -4.73 10.82
C HIS A 181 8.09 -4.64 9.28
N THR A 182 6.92 -4.22 8.80
CA THR A 182 6.58 -4.15 7.36
C THR A 182 7.42 -3.16 6.57
N VAL A 183 7.92 -2.11 7.21
CA VAL A 183 8.77 -1.08 6.60
C VAL A 183 10.25 -1.44 6.58
N ASN A 184 10.64 -2.62 7.09
CA ASN A 184 12.04 -3.03 7.08
C ASN A 184 12.54 -3.24 5.63
N PRO A 185 13.69 -2.66 5.22
CA PRO A 185 14.26 -2.84 3.88
C PRO A 185 14.50 -4.30 3.47
N MET A 186 14.65 -5.21 4.43
CA MET A 186 14.73 -6.66 4.18
C MET A 186 13.46 -7.20 3.55
N MET A 187 12.27 -6.75 3.95
CA MET A 187 10.99 -7.19 3.38
C MET A 187 10.90 -6.80 1.89
N LEU A 188 11.34 -5.59 1.55
CA LEU A 188 11.43 -5.16 0.16
C LEU A 188 12.41 -6.01 -0.64
N SER A 189 13.56 -6.35 -0.04
CA SER A 189 14.59 -7.17 -0.69
C SER A 189 14.09 -8.60 -0.97
N LEU A 190 13.39 -9.22 -0.01
CA LEU A 190 12.75 -10.52 -0.19
C LEU A 190 11.64 -10.47 -1.24
N LYS A 191 10.87 -9.39 -1.27
CA LYS A 191 9.86 -9.15 -2.30
C LYS A 191 10.50 -9.09 -3.68
N GLN A 192 11.54 -8.27 -3.85
CA GLN A 192 12.24 -8.11 -5.12
C GLN A 192 12.80 -9.46 -5.61
N LEU A 193 13.45 -10.23 -4.74
CA LEU A 193 13.94 -11.58 -5.06
C LEU A 193 12.83 -12.48 -5.59
N TRP A 194 11.68 -12.51 -4.92
CA TRP A 194 10.54 -13.31 -5.35
C TRP A 194 10.03 -12.88 -6.72
N PHE A 195 9.84 -11.58 -6.93
CA PHE A 195 9.37 -11.04 -8.20
C PHE A 195 10.35 -11.24 -9.35
N SER A 196 11.66 -11.22 -9.09
CA SER A 196 12.66 -11.39 -10.14
C SER A 196 12.88 -12.85 -10.53
N GLU A 197 12.83 -13.78 -9.58
CA GLU A 197 13.27 -15.16 -9.82
C GLU A 197 12.18 -16.24 -9.66
N PHE A 198 11.10 -15.98 -8.91
CA PHE A 198 10.17 -17.03 -8.49
C PHE A 198 8.70 -16.75 -8.81
N LYS A 199 8.33 -15.55 -9.29
CA LYS A 199 6.92 -15.18 -9.57
C LYS A 199 6.17 -16.12 -10.52
N ASP A 200 6.88 -16.69 -11.50
CA ASP A 200 6.32 -17.54 -12.55
C ASP A 200 6.44 -19.03 -12.20
N LEU A 201 7.03 -19.36 -11.05
CA LEU A 201 7.13 -20.74 -10.58
C LEU A 201 5.74 -21.31 -10.28
N ARG A 202 5.49 -22.54 -10.71
CA ARG A 202 4.23 -23.27 -10.51
C ARG A 202 4.49 -24.73 -10.16
N PHE A 203 3.70 -25.28 -9.25
CA PHE A 203 3.75 -26.71 -8.94
C PHE A 203 3.31 -27.57 -10.13
N VAL A 204 2.41 -27.07 -10.98
CA VAL A 204 2.00 -27.72 -12.23
C VAL A 204 2.16 -26.73 -13.38
N ARG A 205 3.03 -27.08 -14.33
CA ARG A 205 3.30 -26.26 -15.52
C ARG A 205 2.35 -26.67 -16.65
N THR A 206 1.14 -26.12 -16.62
CA THR A 206 0.06 -26.47 -17.56
C THR A 206 0.38 -26.13 -19.01
N ALA A 207 1.14 -25.05 -19.25
CA ALA A 207 1.62 -24.72 -20.59
C ALA A 207 2.53 -25.81 -21.19
N GLU A 208 3.38 -26.45 -20.37
CA GLU A 208 4.22 -27.57 -20.81
C GLU A 208 3.41 -28.83 -21.10
N LEU A 209 2.34 -29.07 -20.32
CA LEU A 209 1.40 -30.17 -20.56
C LEU A 209 0.68 -30.00 -21.90
N LEU A 210 0.16 -28.79 -22.18
CA LEU A 210 -0.55 -28.47 -23.43
C LEU A 210 0.35 -28.53 -24.67
N ALA A 211 1.61 -28.12 -24.54
CA ALA A 211 2.60 -28.20 -25.63
C ALA A 211 3.17 -29.62 -25.81
N GLY A 212 2.92 -30.52 -24.87
CA GLY A 212 3.42 -31.89 -24.86
C GLY A 212 2.66 -32.85 -25.76
N LYS A 213 2.91 -34.15 -25.57
CA LYS A 213 2.17 -35.21 -26.26
C LYS A 213 0.88 -35.49 -25.48
N LEU A 214 -0.22 -34.94 -25.97
CA LEU A 214 -1.57 -35.21 -25.49
C LEU A 214 -2.31 -36.14 -26.49
N PRO A 215 -3.25 -36.98 -26.02
CA PRO A 215 -3.62 -37.23 -24.63
C PRO A 215 -2.62 -38.17 -23.90
N LEU A 216 -2.56 -38.06 -22.57
CA LEU A 216 -1.67 -38.85 -21.71
C LEU A 216 -2.35 -40.13 -21.21
N GLN A 217 -1.59 -41.21 -21.02
CA GLN A 217 -2.09 -42.33 -20.22
C GLN A 217 -2.25 -41.89 -18.75
N PRO A 218 -3.17 -42.51 -17.98
CA PRO A 218 -3.41 -42.16 -16.57
C PRO A 218 -2.14 -42.13 -15.70
N HIS A 219 -1.27 -43.14 -15.85
CA HIS A 219 -0.01 -43.22 -15.12
C HIS A 219 0.99 -42.13 -15.57
N GLU A 220 1.07 -41.84 -16.88
CA GLU A 220 1.93 -40.77 -17.40
C GLU A 220 1.47 -39.40 -16.88
N TYR A 221 0.17 -39.16 -16.82
CA TYR A 221 -0.39 -37.95 -16.21
C TYR A 221 0.03 -37.82 -14.75
N GLN A 222 -0.17 -38.88 -13.95
CA GLN A 222 0.22 -38.88 -12.54
C GLN A 222 1.72 -38.61 -12.35
N ASP A 223 2.57 -39.29 -13.12
CA ASP A 223 4.02 -39.17 -13.05
C ASP A 223 4.48 -37.75 -13.39
N VAL A 224 3.89 -37.12 -14.41
CA VAL A 224 4.23 -35.74 -14.80
C VAL A 224 3.83 -34.75 -13.71
N ILE A 225 2.63 -34.87 -13.13
CA ILE A 225 2.18 -33.99 -12.03
C ILE A 225 3.08 -34.14 -10.80
N GLN A 226 3.39 -35.37 -10.38
CA GLN A 226 4.28 -35.64 -9.25
C GLN A 226 5.69 -35.09 -9.51
N LYS A 227 6.22 -35.29 -10.72
CA LYS A 227 7.51 -34.76 -11.13
C LYS A 227 7.55 -33.23 -11.05
N HIS A 228 6.57 -32.55 -11.65
CA HIS A 228 6.49 -31.08 -11.63
C HIS A 228 6.43 -30.55 -10.18
N CYS A 229 5.65 -31.21 -9.33
CA CYS A 229 5.50 -30.81 -7.94
C CYS A 229 6.80 -31.02 -7.14
N MET A 230 7.46 -32.16 -7.35
CA MET A 230 8.73 -32.48 -6.69
C MET A 230 9.85 -31.54 -7.13
N GLU A 231 9.97 -31.25 -8.43
CA GLU A 231 10.96 -30.30 -8.96
C GLU A 231 10.77 -28.90 -8.36
N THR A 232 9.52 -28.43 -8.32
CA THR A 232 9.17 -27.16 -7.69
C THR A 232 9.54 -27.14 -6.22
N ARG A 233 9.23 -28.22 -5.49
CA ARG A 233 9.64 -28.38 -4.09
C ARG A 233 11.16 -28.31 -3.94
N GLN A 234 11.93 -28.97 -4.81
CA GLN A 234 13.40 -28.91 -4.76
C GLN A 234 13.93 -27.51 -5.07
N ILE A 235 13.31 -26.76 -5.98
CA ILE A 235 13.66 -25.35 -6.22
C ILE A 235 13.42 -24.52 -4.96
N LEU A 236 12.29 -24.72 -4.26
CA LEU A 236 12.00 -24.00 -3.02
C LEU A 236 13.04 -24.32 -1.94
N LEU A 237 13.37 -25.60 -1.73
CA LEU A 237 14.29 -26.06 -0.69
C LEU A 237 15.76 -25.74 -0.97
N ASN A 238 16.21 -25.92 -2.22
CA ASN A 238 17.64 -25.85 -2.57
C ASN A 238 18.04 -24.49 -3.13
N LYS A 239 17.07 -23.67 -3.58
CA LYS A 239 17.34 -22.35 -4.16
C LYS A 239 16.65 -21.24 -3.38
N TRP A 240 15.32 -21.24 -3.27
CA TRP A 240 14.60 -20.09 -2.70
C TRP A 240 14.94 -19.82 -1.23
N ILE A 241 14.80 -20.80 -0.33
CA ILE A 241 15.10 -20.62 1.09
C ILE A 241 16.59 -20.29 1.32
N PRO A 242 17.56 -21.00 0.70
CA PRO A 242 18.98 -20.65 0.81
C PRO A 242 19.31 -19.24 0.30
N THR A 243 18.74 -18.80 -0.83
CA THR A 243 18.96 -17.43 -1.33
C THR A 243 18.38 -16.38 -0.39
N CYS A 244 17.21 -16.65 0.22
CA CYS A 244 16.68 -15.79 1.27
C CYS A 244 17.64 -15.72 2.47
N ALA A 245 18.14 -16.86 2.95
CA ALA A 245 19.11 -16.89 4.05
C ALA A 245 20.38 -16.10 3.71
N GLN A 246 20.89 -16.24 2.48
CA GLN A 246 22.06 -15.49 2.01
C GLN A 246 21.81 -13.97 2.02
N LEU A 247 20.59 -13.51 1.68
CA LEU A 247 20.23 -12.09 1.80
C LEU A 247 20.35 -11.61 3.24
N PHE A 248 19.82 -12.35 4.22
CA PHE A 248 19.94 -12.01 5.63
C PHE A 248 21.40 -11.99 6.11
N VAL A 249 22.23 -12.90 5.63
CA VAL A 249 23.68 -12.90 5.95
C VAL A 249 24.37 -11.67 5.34
N SER A 250 24.06 -11.33 4.08
CA SER A 250 24.69 -10.22 3.37
C SER A 250 24.32 -8.84 3.90
N ARG A 251 23.12 -8.69 4.46
CA ARG A 251 22.55 -7.42 4.96
C ARG A 251 22.31 -7.47 6.46
N LYS A 252 23.30 -8.00 7.18
CA LYS A 252 23.23 -8.24 8.62
C LYS A 252 22.90 -6.97 9.42
N GLU A 253 23.40 -5.82 8.99
CA GLU A 253 23.16 -4.50 9.57
C GLU A 253 21.67 -4.14 9.67
N GLN A 254 20.82 -4.67 8.77
CA GLN A 254 19.40 -4.33 8.68
C GLN A 254 18.53 -5.01 9.75
N TRP A 255 19.05 -6.01 10.44
CA TRP A 255 18.27 -6.78 11.43
C TRP A 255 19.03 -7.17 12.70
N ILE A 256 20.37 -7.11 12.70
CA ILE A 256 21.18 -7.53 13.87
C ILE A 256 20.87 -6.74 15.14
N HIS A 257 20.36 -5.52 15.01
CA HIS A 257 19.98 -4.68 16.15
C HIS A 257 18.77 -5.22 16.92
N PHE A 258 18.01 -6.17 16.36
CA PHE A 258 16.95 -6.89 17.07
C PHE A 258 17.48 -8.06 17.91
N ALA A 259 18.72 -8.53 17.65
CA ALA A 259 19.31 -9.63 18.40
C ALA A 259 19.64 -9.20 19.85
N PRO A 260 19.49 -10.11 20.84
CA PRO A 260 19.91 -9.84 22.21
C PRO A 260 21.42 -9.54 22.26
N LYS A 261 21.83 -8.56 23.08
CA LYS A 261 23.25 -8.17 23.21
C LYS A 261 23.96 -8.96 24.31
N SER A 262 23.20 -9.52 25.24
CA SER A 262 23.66 -10.36 26.34
C SER A 262 22.70 -11.54 26.53
N ASP A 263 23.18 -12.61 27.14
CA ASP A 263 22.37 -13.81 27.46
C ASP A 263 21.20 -13.53 28.42
N TYR A 264 21.19 -12.38 29.08
CA TYR A 264 20.09 -11.91 29.94
C TYR A 264 19.05 -11.06 29.20
N ASP A 265 19.33 -10.65 27.96
CA ASP A 265 18.39 -9.87 27.15
C ASP A 265 17.32 -10.77 26.53
N SER A 266 16.10 -10.26 26.42
CA SER A 266 15.00 -11.00 25.80
C SER A 266 15.23 -11.16 24.29
N SER A 267 15.02 -12.39 23.78
CA SER A 267 14.98 -12.73 22.35
C SER A 267 13.67 -12.30 21.66
N ARG A 268 12.74 -11.70 22.38
CA ARG A 268 11.40 -11.39 21.86
C ARG A 268 11.41 -10.55 20.58
N ASN A 269 12.26 -9.52 20.51
CA ASN A 269 12.30 -8.62 19.35
C ASN A 269 12.78 -9.35 18.08
N ILE A 270 13.78 -10.23 18.19
CA ILE A 270 14.27 -11.00 17.05
C ILE A 270 13.26 -12.08 16.65
N GLU A 271 12.57 -12.70 17.61
CA GLU A 271 11.49 -13.66 17.36
C GLU A 271 10.30 -13.00 16.64
N GLU A 272 9.85 -11.83 17.10
CA GLU A 272 8.76 -11.07 16.46
C GLU A 272 9.14 -10.61 15.05
N TYR A 273 10.39 -10.17 14.86
CA TYR A 273 10.93 -9.84 13.55
C TYR A 273 10.90 -11.03 12.60
N PHE A 274 11.44 -12.18 13.00
CA PHE A 274 11.45 -13.36 12.13
C PHE A 274 10.06 -14.01 11.99
N ALA A 275 9.15 -13.84 12.95
CA ALA A 275 7.73 -14.19 12.77
C ALA A 275 7.08 -13.36 11.65
N SER A 276 7.44 -12.07 11.55
CA SER A 276 7.00 -11.20 10.45
C SER A 276 7.60 -11.63 9.11
N VAL A 277 8.89 -11.99 9.08
CA VAL A 277 9.55 -12.56 7.90
C VAL A 277 8.87 -13.86 7.47
N ALA A 278 8.63 -14.77 8.41
CA ALA A 278 7.99 -16.05 8.15
C ALA A 278 6.57 -15.85 7.62
N SER A 279 5.81 -14.89 8.16
CA SER A 279 4.47 -14.55 7.67
C SER A 279 4.53 -14.03 6.22
N PHE A 280 5.48 -13.15 5.93
CA PHE A 280 5.69 -12.64 4.57
C PHE A 280 6.07 -13.74 3.57
N MET A 281 7.03 -14.59 3.90
CA MET A 281 7.42 -15.73 3.05
C MET A 281 6.30 -16.78 2.92
N SER A 282 5.49 -16.97 3.97
CA SER A 282 4.31 -17.84 3.91
C SER A 282 3.27 -17.31 2.92
N LEU A 283 3.07 -15.99 2.85
CA LEU A 283 2.18 -15.39 1.84
C LEU A 283 2.67 -15.66 0.41
N GLN A 284 3.98 -15.57 0.18
CA GLN A 284 4.57 -15.90 -1.14
C GLN A 284 4.36 -17.37 -1.52
N LEU A 285 4.60 -18.29 -0.58
CA LEU A 285 4.36 -19.71 -0.80
C LEU A 285 2.87 -20.01 -1.04
N ARG A 286 1.97 -19.39 -0.26
CA ARG A 286 0.52 -19.52 -0.46
C ARG A 286 0.08 -18.99 -1.82
N GLU A 287 0.60 -17.84 -2.26
CA GLU A 287 0.32 -17.29 -3.59
C GLU A 287 0.75 -18.24 -4.71
N LEU A 288 1.94 -18.85 -4.59
CA LEU A 288 2.42 -19.86 -5.55
C LEU A 288 1.46 -21.06 -5.62
N VAL A 289 1.01 -21.58 -4.48
CA VAL A 289 0.05 -22.70 -4.43
C VAL A 289 -1.27 -22.29 -5.07
N ILE A 290 -1.85 -21.15 -4.67
CA ILE A 290 -3.13 -20.67 -5.19
C ILE A 290 -3.06 -20.47 -6.71
N ASN A 291 -1.98 -19.87 -7.22
CA ASN A 291 -1.80 -19.68 -8.65
C ASN A 291 -1.64 -21.03 -9.37
N SER A 292 -0.94 -22.00 -8.79
CA SER A 292 -0.84 -23.35 -9.36
C SER A 292 -2.18 -24.07 -9.42
N LEU A 293 -3.02 -23.93 -8.39
CA LEU A 293 -4.39 -24.50 -8.38
C LEU A 293 -5.27 -23.81 -9.42
N LYS A 294 -5.24 -22.47 -9.50
CA LYS A 294 -5.97 -21.71 -10.53
C LYS A 294 -5.56 -22.11 -11.95
N ASP A 295 -4.26 -22.29 -12.19
CA ASP A 295 -3.76 -22.71 -13.49
C ASP A 295 -4.25 -24.13 -13.82
N LEU A 296 -4.30 -25.03 -12.84
CA LEU A 296 -4.84 -26.38 -13.01
C LEU A 296 -6.35 -26.39 -13.29
N VAL A 297 -7.13 -25.57 -12.57
CA VAL A 297 -8.56 -25.38 -12.89
C VAL A 297 -8.74 -24.85 -14.30
N SER A 298 -7.93 -23.85 -14.68
CA SER A 298 -7.98 -23.25 -16.03
C SER A 298 -7.64 -24.27 -17.12
N PHE A 299 -6.75 -25.21 -16.83
CA PHE A 299 -6.39 -26.31 -17.72
C PHE A 299 -7.58 -27.26 -17.98
N PHE A 300 -8.38 -27.58 -16.97
CA PHE A 300 -9.60 -28.38 -17.17
C PHE A 300 -10.77 -27.58 -17.76
N MET A 301 -10.84 -26.28 -17.46
CA MET A 301 -11.86 -25.37 -17.99
C MET A 301 -11.82 -25.21 -19.52
N ILE A 302 -10.77 -25.70 -20.18
CA ILE A 302 -10.73 -25.86 -21.64
C ILE A 302 -11.94 -26.69 -22.14
N HIS A 303 -12.46 -27.61 -21.31
CA HIS A 303 -13.57 -28.52 -21.63
C HIS A 303 -14.89 -28.14 -20.94
N LYS A 304 -15.06 -26.88 -20.50
CA LYS A 304 -16.22 -26.44 -19.70
C LYS A 304 -17.59 -26.64 -20.36
N ASP A 305 -17.62 -26.71 -21.70
CA ASP A 305 -18.83 -26.78 -22.50
C ASP A 305 -19.36 -28.23 -22.59
N GLY A 306 -18.55 -29.22 -22.17
CA GLY A 306 -18.94 -30.63 -22.11
C GLY A 306 -18.74 -31.38 -23.42
N ASN A 307 -19.13 -32.66 -23.42
CA ASN A 307 -19.10 -33.53 -24.60
C ASN A 307 -20.50 -33.82 -25.16
N ASP A 308 -21.53 -33.18 -24.61
CA ASP A 308 -22.91 -33.31 -25.10
C ASP A 308 -23.04 -32.62 -26.45
N PHE A 309 -23.66 -33.31 -27.40
CA PHE A 309 -23.74 -32.87 -28.78
C PHE A 309 -25.10 -32.24 -29.05
N GLU A 310 -25.10 -30.95 -29.41
CA GLU A 310 -26.27 -30.27 -29.95
C GLU A 310 -26.02 -29.89 -31.42
N GLU A 311 -26.97 -30.18 -32.31
CA GLU A 311 -26.87 -29.75 -33.71
C GLU A 311 -27.00 -28.22 -33.83
N PRO A 312 -26.17 -27.54 -34.65
CA PRO A 312 -25.16 -28.07 -35.56
C PRO A 312 -23.77 -28.23 -34.92
N TYR A 313 -23.05 -29.28 -35.32
CA TYR A 313 -21.68 -29.55 -34.86
C TYR A 313 -20.73 -28.38 -35.14
N GLN A 314 -19.99 -27.94 -34.11
CA GLN A 314 -18.93 -26.96 -34.28
C GLN A 314 -17.60 -27.67 -34.58
N GLU A 315 -17.20 -27.69 -35.86
CA GLU A 315 -15.99 -28.39 -36.32
C GLU A 315 -14.72 -28.04 -35.53
N MET A 316 -14.63 -26.82 -35.00
CA MET A 316 -13.48 -26.34 -34.24
C MET A 316 -13.31 -27.04 -32.88
N GLU A 317 -14.38 -27.61 -32.31
CA GLU A 317 -14.33 -28.35 -31.04
C GLU A 317 -13.49 -29.64 -31.15
N PHE A 318 -13.34 -30.18 -32.36
CA PHE A 318 -12.50 -31.34 -32.62
C PHE A 318 -11.00 -31.09 -32.34
N PHE A 319 -10.55 -29.84 -32.44
CA PHE A 319 -9.15 -29.47 -32.22
C PHE A 319 -8.84 -29.19 -30.75
N ILE A 320 -9.82 -29.31 -29.86
CA ILE A 320 -9.60 -29.17 -28.41
C ILE A 320 -8.74 -30.36 -27.95
N PRO A 321 -7.59 -30.11 -27.29
CA PRO A 321 -6.67 -31.17 -26.91
C PRO A 321 -7.27 -32.06 -25.81
N GLN A 322 -7.30 -33.37 -26.05
CA GLN A 322 -7.74 -34.34 -25.06
C GLN A 322 -6.66 -34.55 -23.99
N LEU A 323 -7.04 -34.65 -22.72
CA LEU A 323 -6.06 -34.64 -21.63
C LEU A 323 -5.61 -36.05 -21.22
N ILE A 324 -6.56 -36.94 -20.95
CA ILE A 324 -6.32 -38.27 -20.36
C ILE A 324 -6.99 -39.33 -21.24
N ILE A 325 -6.28 -40.41 -21.53
CA ILE A 325 -6.78 -41.55 -22.30
C ILE A 325 -7.61 -42.46 -21.39
N ILE A 326 -8.83 -42.75 -21.82
CA ILE A 326 -9.72 -43.76 -21.24
C ILE A 326 -9.88 -44.89 -22.26
N LYS A 327 -9.63 -46.13 -21.85
CA LYS A 327 -9.81 -47.31 -22.71
C LYS A 327 -11.18 -47.92 -22.47
N LEU A 328 -11.82 -48.35 -23.55
CA LEU A 328 -13.05 -49.12 -23.49
C LEU A 328 -12.68 -50.60 -23.58
N GLU A 329 -13.05 -51.37 -22.56
CA GLU A 329 -12.80 -52.81 -22.48
C GLU A 329 -14.14 -53.56 -22.46
N VAL A 330 -14.21 -54.65 -23.23
CA VAL A 330 -15.40 -55.50 -23.30
C VAL A 330 -15.21 -56.67 -22.34
N ASN A 331 -15.90 -56.60 -21.20
CA ASN A 331 -15.98 -57.69 -20.23
C ASN A 331 -17.38 -58.29 -20.33
N GLU A 332 -17.60 -59.20 -21.29
CA GLU A 332 -18.94 -59.72 -21.60
C GLU A 332 -19.73 -60.13 -20.34
N PRO A 333 -21.00 -59.70 -20.20
CA PRO A 333 -21.82 -58.98 -21.18
C PRO A 333 -21.75 -57.44 -21.08
N ILE A 334 -20.84 -56.88 -20.27
CA ILE A 334 -20.77 -55.44 -19.99
C ILE A 334 -19.58 -54.77 -20.67
N ILE A 335 -19.74 -53.49 -21.00
CA ILE A 335 -18.65 -52.62 -21.42
C ILE A 335 -18.18 -51.87 -20.17
N VAL A 336 -16.87 -51.86 -19.94
CA VAL A 336 -16.25 -51.13 -18.82
C VAL A 336 -15.22 -50.15 -19.36
N PHE A 337 -15.05 -49.03 -18.65
CA PHE A 337 -13.99 -48.08 -18.92
C PHE A 337 -12.80 -48.38 -18.00
N ASN A 338 -11.60 -48.37 -18.57
CA ASN A 338 -10.35 -48.54 -17.87
C ASN A 338 -9.42 -47.36 -18.18
N PRO A 339 -9.15 -46.46 -17.22
CA PRO A 339 -9.72 -46.40 -15.86
C PRO A 339 -11.22 -46.09 -15.85
N SER A 340 -11.91 -46.38 -14.74
CA SER A 340 -13.32 -45.97 -14.59
C SER A 340 -13.45 -44.44 -14.48
N PHE A 341 -14.65 -43.89 -14.63
CA PHE A 341 -14.85 -42.45 -14.43
C PHE A 341 -14.51 -42.01 -13.00
N ASP A 342 -14.81 -42.83 -12.00
CA ASP A 342 -14.45 -42.54 -10.61
C ASP A 342 -12.93 -42.54 -10.43
N ASP A 343 -12.21 -43.49 -11.03
CA ASP A 343 -10.74 -43.54 -11.02
C ASP A 343 -10.13 -42.32 -11.75
N CYS A 344 -10.75 -41.87 -12.86
CA CYS A 344 -10.33 -40.66 -13.56
C CYS A 344 -10.51 -39.42 -12.68
N TRP A 345 -11.64 -39.32 -11.98
CA TRP A 345 -11.89 -38.22 -11.07
C TRP A 345 -10.90 -38.23 -9.90
N GLU A 346 -10.65 -39.40 -9.32
CA GLU A 346 -9.66 -39.56 -8.26
C GLU A 346 -8.27 -39.10 -8.73
N LEU A 347 -7.88 -39.44 -9.96
CA LEU A 347 -6.62 -39.01 -10.57
C LEU A 347 -6.54 -37.47 -10.70
N ILE A 348 -7.62 -36.82 -11.13
CA ILE A 348 -7.71 -35.36 -11.24
C ILE A 348 -7.66 -34.72 -9.85
N GLN A 349 -8.47 -35.20 -8.91
CA GLN A 349 -8.53 -34.71 -7.53
C GLN A 349 -7.16 -34.85 -6.84
N ASN A 350 -6.47 -35.98 -7.03
CA ASN A 350 -5.14 -36.24 -6.49
C ASN A 350 -4.11 -35.22 -6.98
N SER A 351 -4.29 -34.61 -8.15
CA SER A 351 -3.39 -33.56 -8.66
C SER A 351 -3.44 -32.29 -7.82
N PHE A 352 -4.63 -31.89 -7.34
CA PHE A 352 -4.78 -30.78 -6.38
C PHE A 352 -4.12 -31.11 -5.04
N LEU A 353 -4.31 -32.34 -4.56
CA LEU A 353 -3.71 -32.80 -3.30
C LEU A 353 -2.18 -32.89 -3.39
N GLU A 354 -1.62 -33.28 -4.53
CA GLU A 354 -0.18 -33.39 -4.73
C GLU A 354 0.50 -32.00 -4.70
N ILE A 355 -0.15 -30.96 -5.27
CA ILE A 355 0.30 -29.56 -5.13
C ILE A 355 0.39 -29.16 -3.66
N ILE A 356 -0.70 -29.37 -2.91
CA ILE A 356 -0.79 -28.99 -1.50
C ILE A 356 0.25 -29.74 -0.67
N LYS A 357 0.37 -31.06 -0.86
CA LYS A 357 1.33 -31.92 -0.19
C LYS A 357 2.77 -31.46 -0.41
N ASN A 358 3.15 -31.12 -1.65
CA ASN A 358 4.52 -30.68 -1.95
C ASN A 358 4.83 -29.25 -1.46
N SER A 359 3.81 -28.45 -1.16
CA SER A 359 3.97 -27.14 -0.51
C SER A 359 4.17 -27.21 1.01
N LYS A 360 3.82 -28.33 1.66
CA LYS A 360 3.95 -28.50 3.12
C LYS A 360 5.40 -28.76 3.52
N GLY A 361 5.76 -28.39 4.74
CA GLY A 361 7.09 -28.69 5.28
C GLY A 361 8.23 -27.93 4.60
N ILE A 362 7.96 -26.75 4.02
CA ILE A 362 9.01 -25.82 3.60
C ILE A 362 9.50 -25.07 4.84
N PRO A 363 10.81 -25.07 5.14
CA PRO A 363 11.31 -24.49 6.37
C PRO A 363 11.33 -22.95 6.32
N LYS A 364 11.21 -22.32 7.49
CA LYS A 364 11.46 -20.89 7.67
C LYS A 364 12.94 -20.60 7.48
N VAL A 365 13.26 -19.39 7.02
CA VAL A 365 14.66 -18.95 6.80
C VAL A 365 15.54 -19.06 8.05
N GLU A 366 14.93 -18.93 9.23
CA GLU A 366 15.56 -19.10 10.55
C GLU A 366 16.24 -20.46 10.71
N SER A 367 15.71 -21.53 10.10
CA SER A 367 16.29 -22.87 10.22
C SER A 367 17.68 -22.98 9.58
N ILE A 368 17.99 -22.11 8.61
CA ILE A 368 19.30 -22.02 7.97
C ILE A 368 20.19 -21.02 8.72
N LEU A 369 19.62 -19.89 9.15
CA LEU A 369 20.37 -18.83 9.83
C LEU A 369 20.85 -19.22 11.23
N PHE A 370 20.05 -20.02 11.94
CA PHE A 370 20.29 -20.41 13.32
C PHE A 370 20.29 -21.93 13.44
N PRO A 371 21.44 -22.60 13.21
CA PRO A 371 21.57 -24.05 13.34
C PRO A 371 21.16 -24.58 14.73
N GLU A 372 21.20 -23.75 15.75
CA GLU A 372 20.79 -24.05 17.14
C GLU A 372 19.29 -24.29 17.25
N LEU A 373 18.50 -23.75 16.32
CA LEU A 373 17.04 -23.95 16.26
C LEU A 373 16.65 -25.20 15.47
N LYS A 374 17.61 -26.03 15.07
CA LYS A 374 17.32 -27.34 14.45
C LYS A 374 16.53 -28.21 15.42
N GLY A 375 15.38 -28.73 14.96
CA GLY A 375 14.48 -29.58 15.73
C GLY A 375 13.22 -28.86 16.23
N TYR A 376 13.17 -27.53 16.18
CA TYR A 376 11.92 -26.78 16.38
C TYR A 376 11.05 -26.84 15.12
N ASN A 377 9.72 -26.73 15.29
CA ASN A 377 8.77 -26.69 14.18
C ASN A 377 8.81 -25.32 13.46
N LEU A 378 9.85 -25.12 12.67
CA LEU A 378 10.08 -23.90 11.88
C LEU A 378 9.64 -24.13 10.43
N ILE A 379 8.34 -24.32 10.22
CA ILE A 379 7.74 -24.52 8.90
C ILE A 379 6.94 -23.27 8.49
N LEU A 380 7.01 -22.90 7.22
CA LEU A 380 6.19 -21.84 6.63
C LEU A 380 4.72 -22.29 6.51
N GLY A 381 3.80 -21.35 6.74
CA GLY A 381 2.39 -21.57 6.49
C GLY A 381 2.12 -21.69 4.99
N THR A 382 1.34 -22.69 4.60
CA THR A 382 0.89 -22.89 3.21
C THR A 382 -0.62 -23.12 3.17
N VAL A 383 -1.18 -23.36 1.99
CA VAL A 383 -2.60 -23.69 1.80
C VAL A 383 -2.87 -25.11 2.30
N ASN A 384 -3.95 -25.31 3.04
CA ASN A 384 -4.41 -26.62 3.47
C ASN A 384 -5.60 -27.12 2.65
N ALA A 385 -5.79 -28.44 2.61
CA ALA A 385 -6.84 -29.08 1.82
C ALA A 385 -8.26 -28.84 2.35
N ASP A 386 -8.39 -28.48 3.63
CA ASP A 386 -9.65 -28.14 4.31
C ASP A 386 -10.07 -26.68 4.11
N GLU A 387 -9.23 -25.85 3.46
CA GLU A 387 -9.60 -24.47 3.15
C GLU A 387 -10.73 -24.44 2.12
N LYS A 388 -11.75 -23.62 2.36
CA LYS A 388 -12.88 -23.43 1.45
C LYS A 388 -12.44 -23.13 0.01
N LEU A 389 -11.40 -22.33 -0.15
CA LEU A 389 -10.82 -22.00 -1.45
C LEU A 389 -10.42 -23.24 -2.26
N VAL A 390 -9.89 -24.29 -1.61
CA VAL A 390 -9.51 -25.54 -2.29
C VAL A 390 -10.75 -26.33 -2.69
N SER A 391 -11.76 -26.42 -1.82
CA SER A 391 -13.05 -27.01 -2.16
C SER A 391 -13.63 -26.33 -3.39
N ASP A 392 -13.71 -25.00 -3.39
CA ASP A 392 -14.27 -24.23 -4.50
C ASP A 392 -13.56 -24.53 -5.84
N PHE A 393 -12.22 -24.72 -5.85
CA PHE A 393 -11.47 -25.10 -7.05
C PHE A 393 -11.73 -26.55 -7.50
N VAL A 394 -11.83 -27.49 -6.55
CA VAL A 394 -12.12 -28.90 -6.84
C VAL A 394 -13.55 -29.03 -7.37
N ASP A 395 -14.52 -28.38 -6.72
CA ASP A 395 -15.94 -28.39 -7.10
C ASP A 395 -16.13 -27.80 -8.50
N GLN A 396 -15.46 -26.68 -8.80
CA GLN A 396 -15.47 -26.08 -10.14
C GLN A 396 -14.92 -27.03 -11.21
N THR A 397 -13.89 -27.81 -10.90
CA THR A 397 -13.33 -28.81 -11.82
C THR A 397 -14.24 -30.02 -11.94
N PHE A 398 -14.93 -30.40 -10.87
CA PHE A 398 -15.89 -31.50 -10.85
C PHE A 398 -17.10 -31.23 -11.74
N GLU A 399 -17.64 -30.02 -11.72
CA GLU A 399 -18.73 -29.61 -12.61
C GLU A 399 -18.35 -29.80 -14.10
N VAL A 400 -17.12 -29.42 -14.45
CA VAL A 400 -16.60 -29.64 -15.81
C VAL A 400 -16.47 -31.14 -16.09
N PHE A 401 -15.92 -31.90 -15.16
CA PHE A 401 -15.77 -33.36 -15.30
C PHE A 401 -17.12 -34.05 -15.55
N GLN A 402 -18.16 -33.71 -14.79
CA GLN A 402 -19.50 -34.28 -14.95
C GLN A 402 -20.10 -34.02 -16.33
N LYS A 403 -19.97 -32.80 -16.85
CA LYS A 403 -20.44 -32.44 -18.21
C LYS A 403 -19.76 -33.22 -19.33
N ASN A 404 -18.55 -33.73 -19.08
CA ASN A 404 -17.76 -34.48 -20.05
C ASN A 404 -17.97 -36.01 -19.97
N GLN A 405 -18.80 -36.50 -19.05
CA GLN A 405 -19.16 -37.93 -18.95
C GLN A 405 -20.19 -38.35 -20.00
N VAL A 406 -21.04 -37.42 -20.42
CA VAL A 406 -22.09 -37.68 -21.42
C VAL A 406 -21.44 -37.64 -22.80
N GLY A 407 -21.62 -38.71 -23.59
CA GLY A 407 -21.19 -38.74 -24.98
C GLY A 407 -22.28 -38.19 -25.92
N PRO A 408 -21.95 -37.97 -27.21
CA PRO A 408 -22.95 -37.60 -28.22
C PRO A 408 -24.07 -38.65 -28.29
N TYR A 409 -25.33 -38.17 -28.27
CA TYR A 409 -26.55 -38.99 -28.34
C TYR A 409 -26.77 -39.69 -29.69
#